data_AF-A0A6C2UKJ9-F1
#
_entry.id   AF-A0A6C2UKJ9-F1
#
_cell.length_a   1.000
_cell.length_b   1.000
_cell.length_c   1.000
_cell.angle_alpha   90.00
_cell.angle_beta   90.00
_cell.angle_gamma   90.00
#
_symmetry.space_group_name_H-M   'P 1'
#
loop_
_entity.id
_entity.type
_entity.pdbx_description
1 polymer ?
#
loop_
_entity_poly.entity_id
_entity_poly.type
_entity_poly.pdbx_seq_one_letter_code
_entity_poly.pdbx_strand_id
1 'polypeptide(L)'
;MKKIDFHIHTVSSVSDREFTFSLSKLNEYISSREIDGIAITNHNLFDLDQFNQIKETVPIQVFPGIEIDVDDGHLLLIADGTELADFDSKCKEISAKIPADNDSVSVTELKFIFPDLSKYILIPHYSKKPELSDAALAQLGSTISAGEVASPKKFQYCLKDRESLVPVYFSDQRIDENLIDFSVRQTYIDCAVIDFSGVKICLQDKNKVFLAKEDGHHFFDALASGVKLSTGLNVILGERSTGKSYTLNQIDKTFENVKYIKQFSLLERDEEADKKRFNDLLTRRQSLLTQDHLKPFKDVVDKMVSVDLEQNERAVDRYLLSLLKNAQESEKSDSFSSSSLFNEVDFSESDFSGLKSLIDSTKNLIENTEYRDLIEEHVELASLKSLAVALMSKYAEETELNLKKRFLNDLIGNIKKGLHVRSAITPIDDVDFYMIAMNRKKIDKFDDVAKALKQPCEIQRKDIQGFKVVATRKPFGGAQELKNMSGRRTAFSTAFSSYSSPYKYLIRATGRR
;
A
#
# COMPACT_ATOMS: atom_id res chain seq x y z
N MET A 1 -32.16 -19.95 31.19
CA MET A 1 -30.76 -19.85 30.74
C MET A 1 -29.93 -19.10 31.75
N LYS A 2 -28.92 -19.75 32.29
CA LYS A 2 -27.97 -19.22 33.26
C LYS A 2 -26.55 -19.37 32.72
N LYS A 3 -25.69 -18.38 32.91
CA LYS A 3 -24.33 -18.37 32.39
C LYS A 3 -23.35 -18.84 33.45
N ILE A 4 -22.51 -19.82 33.14
CA ILE A 4 -21.55 -20.39 34.08
C ILE A 4 -20.13 -20.40 33.52
N ASP A 5 -19.17 -20.32 34.44
CA ASP A 5 -17.75 -20.47 34.15
C ASP A 5 -17.05 -21.20 35.29
N PHE A 6 -16.69 -22.46 35.05
CA PHE A 6 -16.16 -23.35 36.08
C PHE A 6 -14.66 -23.59 35.97
N HIS A 7 -13.97 -22.79 35.16
CA HIS A 7 -12.52 -22.87 35.02
C HIS A 7 -11.90 -21.50 35.30
N ILE A 8 -11.68 -21.20 36.58
CA ILE A 8 -11.15 -19.91 37.05
C ILE A 8 -10.02 -20.14 38.07
N HIS A 9 -8.93 -19.40 37.87
CA HIS A 9 -7.73 -19.42 38.70
C HIS A 9 -7.60 -18.13 39.51
N THR A 10 -7.48 -18.27 40.82
CA THR A 10 -7.35 -17.20 41.83
C THR A 10 -6.11 -17.35 42.71
N VAL A 11 -5.37 -18.44 42.60
CA VAL A 11 -4.09 -18.65 43.29
C VAL A 11 -3.06 -19.17 42.30
N SER A 12 -1.89 -18.55 42.27
CA SER A 12 -0.77 -19.04 41.49
C SER A 12 -0.21 -20.31 42.11
N SER A 13 -0.08 -21.37 41.32
CA SER A 13 0.59 -22.63 41.71
C SER A 13 1.90 -22.83 40.93
N VAL A 14 2.59 -23.95 41.18
CA VAL A 14 3.81 -24.33 40.44
C VAL A 14 3.55 -24.61 38.95
N SER A 15 2.33 -25.02 38.59
CA SER A 15 1.92 -25.30 37.21
C SER A 15 1.44 -24.03 36.47
N ASP A 16 1.38 -22.89 37.16
CA ASP A 16 0.85 -21.63 36.65
C ASP A 16 1.94 -20.58 36.48
N ARG A 17 1.66 -19.57 35.64
CA ARG A 17 2.45 -18.33 35.65
C ARG A 17 2.18 -17.56 36.95
N GLU A 18 3.16 -16.80 37.42
CA GLU A 18 2.96 -15.92 38.57
C GLU A 18 1.91 -14.83 38.27
N PHE A 19 0.91 -14.69 39.14
CA PHE A 19 -0.14 -13.67 39.05
C PHE A 19 -0.65 -13.27 40.45
N THR A 20 -1.16 -12.05 40.59
CA THR A 20 -1.67 -11.53 41.87
C THR A 20 -3.19 -11.43 41.84
N PHE A 21 -3.85 -12.16 42.73
CA PHE A 21 -5.31 -12.18 42.80
C PHE A 21 -5.92 -10.82 43.13
N SER A 22 -7.00 -10.48 42.42
CA SER A 22 -7.80 -9.30 42.73
C SER A 22 -9.30 -9.63 42.80
N LEU A 23 -9.85 -9.51 44.01
CA LEU A 23 -11.30 -9.67 44.24
C LEU A 23 -12.13 -8.63 43.48
N SER A 24 -11.61 -7.41 43.31
CA SER A 24 -12.27 -6.40 42.47
C SER A 24 -12.32 -6.81 41.01
N LYS A 25 -11.25 -7.43 40.49
CA LYS A 25 -11.23 -7.95 39.11
C LYS A 25 -12.15 -9.15 38.92
N LEU A 26 -12.29 -10.00 39.93
CA LEU A 26 -13.28 -11.09 39.91
C LEU A 26 -14.71 -10.53 39.78
N ASN A 27 -15.06 -9.54 40.59
CA ASN A 27 -16.38 -8.89 40.53
C ASN A 27 -16.60 -8.15 39.20
N GLU A 28 -15.57 -7.49 38.66
CA GLU A 28 -15.61 -6.85 37.35
C GLU A 28 -15.83 -7.88 36.23
N TYR A 29 -15.16 -9.03 36.30
CA TYR A 29 -15.33 -10.15 35.36
C TYR A 29 -16.78 -10.68 35.38
N ILE A 30 -17.28 -11.03 36.57
CA ILE A 30 -18.63 -11.56 36.78
C ILE A 30 -19.68 -10.58 36.26
N SER A 31 -19.55 -9.30 36.64
CA SER A 31 -20.53 -8.27 36.28
C SER A 31 -20.51 -7.96 34.79
N SER A 32 -19.32 -7.80 34.20
CA SER A 32 -19.17 -7.45 32.77
C SER A 32 -19.57 -8.58 31.83
N ARG A 33 -19.50 -9.83 32.29
CA ARG A 33 -19.87 -11.03 31.52
C ARG A 33 -21.26 -11.56 31.83
N GLU A 34 -21.95 -10.98 32.82
CA GLU A 34 -23.25 -11.42 33.31
C GLU A 34 -23.23 -12.91 33.69
N ILE A 35 -22.23 -13.33 34.46
CA ILE A 35 -22.08 -14.72 34.91
C ILE A 35 -23.00 -14.96 36.11
N ASP A 36 -23.77 -16.05 36.09
CA ASP A 36 -24.71 -16.45 37.15
C ASP A 36 -24.10 -17.45 38.15
N GLY A 37 -23.01 -18.14 37.79
CA GLY A 37 -22.35 -19.11 38.66
C GLY A 37 -20.92 -19.41 38.24
N ILE A 38 -20.03 -19.59 39.22
CA ILE A 38 -18.62 -19.90 39.00
C ILE A 38 -18.15 -21.08 39.84
N ALA A 39 -17.03 -21.68 39.44
CA ALA A 39 -16.23 -22.54 40.31
C ALA A 39 -14.80 -22.01 40.36
N ILE A 40 -14.18 -22.07 41.53
CA ILE A 40 -12.75 -21.76 41.70
C ILE A 40 -11.99 -23.07 41.56
N THR A 41 -11.11 -23.18 40.57
CA THR A 41 -10.45 -24.43 40.18
C THR A 41 -8.97 -24.19 39.95
N ASN A 42 -8.25 -23.79 41.00
CA ASN A 42 -6.81 -23.57 40.92
C ASN A 42 -6.07 -24.86 40.56
N HIS A 43 -4.95 -24.74 39.85
CA HIS A 43 -4.09 -25.87 39.52
C HIS A 43 -3.54 -26.56 40.78
N ASN A 44 -3.89 -27.83 40.93
CA ASN A 44 -3.45 -28.80 41.95
C ASN A 44 -3.61 -28.35 43.40
N LEU A 45 -4.38 -27.30 43.67
CA LEU A 45 -4.59 -26.80 45.02
C LEU A 45 -5.99 -26.23 45.21
N PHE A 46 -6.42 -26.19 46.46
CA PHE A 46 -7.63 -25.51 46.89
C PHE A 46 -7.28 -24.66 48.11
N ASP A 47 -7.56 -23.36 48.04
CA ASP A 47 -7.36 -22.43 49.16
C ASP A 47 -8.71 -22.19 49.85
N LEU A 48 -8.92 -22.88 50.97
CA LEU A 48 -10.17 -22.82 51.73
C LEU A 48 -10.49 -21.41 52.25
N ASP A 49 -9.47 -20.69 52.70
CA ASP A 49 -9.65 -19.36 53.30
C ASP A 49 -10.03 -18.34 52.21
N GLN A 50 -9.30 -18.35 51.09
CA GLN A 50 -9.61 -17.50 49.95
C GLN A 50 -10.97 -17.87 49.33
N PHE A 51 -11.29 -19.16 49.23
CA PHE A 51 -12.60 -19.61 48.73
C PHE A 51 -13.75 -19.07 49.59
N ASN A 52 -13.65 -19.17 50.92
CA ASN A 52 -14.67 -18.65 51.82
C ASN A 52 -14.81 -17.13 51.68
N GLN A 53 -13.70 -16.40 51.59
CA GLN A 53 -13.71 -14.96 51.33
C GLN A 53 -14.44 -14.60 50.03
N ILE A 54 -14.16 -15.33 48.94
CA ILE A 54 -14.83 -15.13 47.64
C ILE A 54 -16.33 -15.42 47.77
N LYS A 55 -16.69 -16.56 48.36
CA LYS A 55 -18.08 -17.01 48.53
C LYS A 55 -18.92 -16.02 49.34
N GLU A 56 -18.34 -15.40 50.37
CA GLU A 56 -19.04 -14.41 51.20
C GLU A 56 -19.21 -13.05 50.49
N THR A 57 -18.30 -12.71 49.57
CA THR A 57 -18.26 -11.37 48.94
C THR A 57 -18.97 -11.32 47.59
N VAL A 58 -18.94 -12.42 46.83
CA VAL A 58 -19.46 -12.47 45.46
C VAL A 58 -20.98 -12.77 45.48
N PRO A 59 -21.82 -12.02 44.74
CA PRO A 59 -23.28 -12.11 44.83
C PRO A 59 -23.92 -13.27 44.05
N ILE A 60 -23.11 -14.16 43.47
CA ILE A 60 -23.55 -15.29 42.65
C ILE A 60 -23.13 -16.62 43.29
N GLN A 61 -23.65 -17.74 42.79
CA GLN A 61 -23.25 -19.05 43.31
C GLN A 61 -21.78 -19.34 42.99
N VAL A 62 -20.99 -19.68 44.02
CA VAL A 62 -19.58 -20.06 43.92
C VAL A 62 -19.41 -21.49 44.39
N PHE A 63 -18.93 -22.37 43.51
CA PHE A 63 -18.64 -23.77 43.84
C PHE A 63 -17.16 -23.98 44.17
N PRO A 64 -16.84 -24.78 45.19
CA PRO A 64 -15.47 -25.20 45.46
C PRO A 64 -15.02 -26.20 44.40
N GLY A 65 -13.79 -26.06 43.92
CA GLY A 65 -13.22 -26.97 42.95
C GLY A 65 -11.70 -26.94 42.95
N ILE A 66 -11.13 -27.78 42.09
CA ILE A 66 -9.70 -27.93 41.86
C ILE A 66 -9.50 -28.39 40.41
N GLU A 67 -8.50 -27.87 39.72
CA GLU A 67 -8.01 -28.43 38.47
C GLU A 67 -6.84 -29.35 38.79
N ILE A 68 -6.96 -30.64 38.46
CA ILE A 68 -5.97 -31.66 38.82
C ILE A 68 -5.22 -32.11 37.56
N ASP A 69 -3.90 -32.17 37.65
CA ASP A 69 -3.07 -32.80 36.63
C ASP A 69 -3.18 -34.33 36.81
N VAL A 70 -3.92 -34.97 35.90
CA VAL A 70 -4.24 -36.40 35.95
C VAL A 70 -3.65 -37.10 34.73
N ASP A 71 -2.77 -38.09 34.96
CA ASP A 71 -2.03 -38.79 33.92
C ASP A 71 -1.36 -37.82 32.93
N ASP A 72 -1.93 -37.64 31.73
CA ASP A 72 -1.41 -36.83 30.63
C ASP A 72 -2.22 -35.55 30.32
N GLY A 73 -3.26 -35.25 31.12
CA GLY A 73 -4.14 -34.10 30.90
C GLY A 73 -4.66 -33.50 32.20
N HIS A 74 -5.60 -32.56 32.08
CA HIS A 74 -6.21 -31.93 33.25
C HIS A 74 -7.68 -32.33 33.45
N LEU A 75 -8.11 -32.30 34.71
CA LEU A 75 -9.45 -32.63 35.14
C LEU A 75 -9.95 -31.58 36.15
N LEU A 76 -11.05 -30.90 35.82
CA LEU A 76 -11.75 -30.08 36.82
C LEU A 76 -12.61 -31.00 37.68
N LEU A 77 -12.47 -30.87 39.00
CA LEU A 77 -13.27 -31.58 40.00
C LEU A 77 -13.95 -30.55 40.89
N ILE A 78 -15.28 -30.55 40.90
CA ILE A 78 -16.11 -29.52 41.55
C ILE A 78 -17.02 -30.19 42.58
N ALA A 79 -17.03 -29.67 43.80
CA ALA A 79 -17.82 -30.16 44.92
C ALA A 79 -19.07 -29.30 45.19
N ASP A 80 -20.02 -29.82 45.96
CA ASP A 80 -21.29 -29.16 46.27
C ASP A 80 -21.17 -28.06 47.35
N GLY A 81 -20.07 -28.07 48.10
CA GLY A 81 -19.79 -27.12 49.16
C GLY A 81 -20.39 -27.45 50.53
N THR A 82 -20.88 -28.68 50.74
CA THR A 82 -21.43 -29.12 52.05
C THR A 82 -20.34 -29.61 53.01
N GLU A 83 -19.35 -30.36 52.51
CA GLU A 83 -18.27 -30.97 53.31
C GLU A 83 -16.90 -30.32 53.01
N LEU A 84 -16.81 -28.98 53.12
CA LEU A 84 -15.61 -28.22 52.71
C LEU A 84 -14.30 -28.64 53.40
N ALA A 85 -14.35 -29.04 54.68
CA ALA A 85 -13.15 -29.46 55.41
C ALA A 85 -12.60 -30.81 54.91
N ASP A 86 -13.48 -31.75 54.56
CA ASP A 86 -13.10 -33.02 53.95
C ASP A 86 -12.57 -32.79 52.52
N PHE A 87 -13.21 -31.91 51.76
CA PHE A 87 -12.75 -31.51 50.43
C PHE A 87 -11.35 -30.88 50.46
N ASP A 88 -11.11 -29.93 51.37
CA ASP A 88 -9.80 -29.30 51.59
C ASP A 88 -8.72 -30.31 51.98
N SER A 89 -9.03 -31.25 52.88
CA SER A 89 -8.10 -32.33 53.25
C SER A 89 -7.69 -33.17 52.03
N LYS A 90 -8.65 -33.56 51.19
CA LYS A 90 -8.38 -34.33 49.97
C LYS A 90 -7.60 -33.54 48.93
N CYS A 91 -7.90 -32.24 48.77
CA CYS A 91 -7.14 -31.36 47.88
C CYS A 91 -5.68 -31.22 48.35
N LYS A 92 -5.43 -31.15 49.66
CA LYS A 92 -4.07 -31.15 50.22
C LYS A 92 -3.31 -32.44 49.94
N GLU A 93 -4.00 -33.59 49.93
CA GLU A 93 -3.39 -34.86 49.49
C GLU A 93 -2.98 -34.85 48.02
N ILE A 94 -3.79 -34.22 47.14
CA ILE A 94 -3.44 -33.99 45.73
C ILE A 94 -2.22 -33.06 45.62
N SER A 95 -2.23 -31.89 46.27
CA SER A 95 -1.10 -30.95 46.24
C SER A 95 0.19 -31.59 46.74
N ALA A 96 0.13 -32.45 47.76
CA ALA A 96 1.30 -33.16 48.27
C ALA A 96 1.88 -34.19 47.28
N LYS A 97 1.07 -34.71 46.36
CA LYS A 97 1.48 -35.66 45.32
C LYS A 97 1.97 -34.99 44.04
N ILE A 98 1.68 -33.70 43.85
CA ILE A 98 2.07 -32.92 42.67
C ILE A 98 2.91 -31.71 43.12
N PRO A 99 4.16 -31.93 43.60
CA PRO A 99 5.01 -30.84 44.07
C PRO A 99 5.66 -30.02 42.95
N ALA A 100 5.75 -30.55 41.73
CA ALA A 100 6.33 -29.87 40.56
C ALA A 100 5.37 -29.85 39.35
N ASP A 101 5.68 -29.01 38.36
CA ASP A 101 4.89 -28.76 37.14
C ASP A 101 4.81 -29.95 36.17
N ASN A 102 5.63 -30.98 36.39
CA ASN A 102 5.70 -32.19 35.58
C ASN A 102 5.19 -33.44 36.32
N ASP A 103 4.71 -33.28 37.55
CA ASP A 103 4.10 -34.36 38.32
C ASP A 103 2.60 -34.45 37.99
N SER A 104 2.03 -35.64 38.07
CA SER A 104 0.60 -35.86 37.93
C SER A 104 0.16 -37.03 38.79
N VAL A 105 -1.14 -37.11 39.11
CA VAL A 105 -1.72 -38.28 39.77
C VAL A 105 -2.37 -39.20 38.75
N SER A 106 -2.30 -40.50 38.96
CA SER A 106 -3.04 -41.44 38.11
C SER A 106 -4.54 -41.44 38.42
N VAL A 107 -5.40 -41.85 37.47
CA VAL A 107 -6.84 -42.04 37.74
C VAL A 107 -7.09 -43.01 38.91
N THR A 108 -6.20 -43.97 39.14
CA THR A 108 -6.30 -44.90 40.27
C THR A 108 -6.04 -44.20 41.61
N GLU A 109 -5.02 -43.35 41.68
CA GLU A 109 -4.76 -42.54 42.88
C GLU A 109 -5.86 -41.52 43.13
N LEU A 110 -6.39 -40.90 42.07
CA LEU A 110 -7.53 -40.00 42.17
C LEU A 110 -8.73 -40.70 42.83
N LYS A 111 -9.05 -41.94 42.41
CA LYS A 111 -10.11 -42.75 43.03
C LYS A 111 -9.80 -43.19 44.45
N PHE A 112 -8.53 -43.26 44.84
CA PHE A 112 -8.15 -43.55 46.22
C PHE A 112 -8.42 -42.34 47.13
N ILE A 113 -8.04 -41.14 46.68
CA ILE A 113 -8.23 -39.87 47.41
C ILE A 113 -9.70 -39.46 47.42
N PHE A 114 -10.39 -39.67 46.30
CA PHE A 114 -11.83 -39.44 46.13
C PHE A 114 -12.57 -40.76 45.84
N PRO A 115 -12.87 -41.59 46.87
CA PRO A 115 -13.51 -42.90 46.69
C PRO A 115 -14.84 -42.89 45.96
N ASP A 116 -15.63 -41.83 46.16
CA ASP A 116 -16.94 -41.65 45.52
C ASP A 116 -16.92 -40.43 44.61
N LEU A 117 -16.37 -40.63 43.41
CA LEU A 117 -16.33 -39.62 42.34
C LEU A 117 -17.73 -39.17 41.90
N SER A 118 -18.77 -39.98 42.15
CA SER A 118 -20.15 -39.64 41.77
C SER A 118 -20.73 -38.50 42.58
N LYS A 119 -20.08 -38.07 43.68
CA LYS A 119 -20.45 -36.86 44.44
C LYS A 119 -20.05 -35.56 43.73
N TYR A 120 -19.05 -35.60 42.84
CA TYR A 120 -18.47 -34.40 42.23
C TYR A 120 -19.01 -34.17 40.81
N ILE A 121 -18.80 -32.98 40.28
CA ILE A 121 -18.87 -32.72 38.84
C ILE A 121 -17.45 -32.82 38.31
N LEU A 122 -17.23 -33.77 37.40
CA LEU A 122 -15.94 -34.01 36.76
C LEU A 122 -15.98 -33.54 35.31
N ILE A 123 -15.06 -32.66 34.95
CA ILE A 123 -14.96 -32.06 33.61
C ILE A 123 -13.52 -32.20 33.12
N PRO A 124 -13.17 -33.28 32.40
CA PRO A 124 -11.86 -33.41 31.79
C PRO A 124 -11.66 -32.38 30.69
N HIS A 125 -10.41 -31.99 30.48
CA HIS A 125 -9.98 -31.43 29.20
C HIS A 125 -10.16 -32.47 28.10
N TYR A 126 -11.27 -32.40 27.37
CA TYR A 126 -11.70 -33.44 26.43
C TYR A 126 -11.32 -33.13 24.99
N SER A 127 -11.36 -31.87 24.58
CA SER A 127 -10.79 -31.46 23.30
C SER A 127 -10.09 -30.12 23.48
N LYS A 128 -9.33 -30.03 24.56
CA LYS A 128 -8.56 -28.89 25.03
C LYS A 128 -7.22 -29.42 25.53
N LYS A 129 -6.13 -28.71 25.26
CA LYS A 129 -4.80 -29.14 25.72
C LYS A 129 -4.51 -28.59 27.12
N PRO A 130 -3.77 -29.34 27.95
CA PRO A 130 -3.41 -30.75 27.76
C PRO A 130 -4.64 -31.64 27.93
N GLU A 131 -4.81 -32.55 26.97
CA GLU A 131 -6.05 -33.34 26.80
C GLU A 131 -5.91 -34.67 27.53
N LEU A 132 -6.94 -35.08 28.25
CA LEU A 132 -6.92 -36.36 28.97
C LEU A 132 -7.03 -37.51 27.97
N SER A 133 -6.12 -38.50 28.04
CA SER A 133 -6.14 -39.64 27.11
C SER A 133 -7.44 -40.43 27.15
N ASP A 134 -7.78 -41.06 26.01
CA ASP A 134 -8.91 -41.99 25.89
C ASP A 134 -8.89 -43.12 26.94
N ALA A 135 -7.68 -43.57 27.31
CA ALA A 135 -7.50 -44.60 28.34
C ALA A 135 -7.91 -44.11 29.74
N ALA A 136 -7.55 -42.87 30.09
CA ALA A 136 -7.94 -42.25 31.35
C ALA A 136 -9.45 -41.91 31.37
N LEU A 137 -9.99 -41.41 30.25
CA LEU A 137 -11.44 -41.18 30.08
C LEU A 137 -12.24 -42.48 30.27
N ALA A 138 -11.78 -43.58 29.68
CA ALA A 138 -12.42 -44.90 29.84
C ALA A 138 -12.39 -45.39 31.30
N GLN A 139 -11.31 -45.10 32.05
CA GLN A 139 -11.24 -45.42 33.47
C GLN A 139 -12.20 -44.58 34.32
N LEU A 140 -12.42 -43.30 33.97
CA LEU A 140 -13.41 -42.45 34.66
C LEU A 140 -14.85 -42.88 34.32
N GLY A 141 -15.08 -43.37 33.10
CA GLY A 141 -16.33 -44.01 32.70
C GLY A 141 -17.57 -43.13 32.92
N SER A 142 -18.59 -43.66 33.59
CA SER A 142 -19.86 -42.95 33.82
C SER A 142 -19.79 -41.81 34.86
N THR A 143 -18.63 -41.57 35.48
CA THR A 143 -18.47 -40.47 36.45
C THR A 143 -18.27 -39.11 35.77
N ILE A 144 -17.87 -39.12 34.50
CA ILE A 144 -17.77 -37.92 33.66
C ILE A 144 -19.00 -37.84 32.74
N SER A 145 -19.51 -36.63 32.54
CA SER A 145 -20.67 -36.39 31.67
C SER A 145 -20.49 -35.16 30.79
N ALA A 146 -19.70 -34.19 31.27
CA ALA A 146 -19.28 -33.03 30.50
C ALA A 146 -17.78 -33.07 30.23
N GLY A 147 -17.34 -32.41 29.17
CA GLY A 147 -15.93 -32.29 28.80
C GLY A 147 -15.61 -30.90 28.26
N GLU A 148 -14.50 -30.32 28.70
CA GLU A 148 -14.10 -28.98 28.28
C GLU A 148 -13.47 -29.01 26.89
N VAL A 149 -13.91 -28.08 26.02
CA VAL A 149 -13.43 -27.95 24.65
C VAL A 149 -12.73 -26.62 24.42
N ALA A 150 -11.71 -26.58 23.54
CA ALA A 150 -10.93 -25.36 23.32
C ALA A 150 -11.60 -24.28 22.44
N SER A 151 -12.73 -24.58 21.78
CA SER A 151 -13.34 -23.61 20.84
C SER A 151 -14.82 -23.86 20.59
N PRO A 152 -15.57 -22.82 20.13
CA PRO A 152 -16.95 -22.97 19.68
C PRO A 152 -17.12 -24.03 18.59
N LYS A 153 -16.12 -24.18 17.71
CA LYS A 153 -16.12 -25.20 16.66
C LYS A 153 -16.12 -26.62 17.23
N LYS A 154 -15.25 -26.89 18.22
CA LYS A 154 -15.17 -28.19 18.89
C LYS A 154 -16.44 -28.46 19.70
N PHE A 155 -17.00 -27.42 20.34
CA PHE A 155 -18.31 -27.50 21.00
C PHE A 155 -19.40 -28.02 20.04
N GLN A 156 -19.48 -27.45 18.84
CA GLN A 156 -20.43 -27.90 17.81
C GLN A 156 -20.19 -29.33 17.31
N TYR A 157 -18.94 -29.79 17.30
CA TYR A 157 -18.63 -31.17 16.94
C TYR A 157 -19.12 -32.15 17.99
N CYS A 158 -18.86 -31.88 19.27
CA CYS A 158 -19.34 -32.70 20.38
C CYS A 158 -20.88 -32.70 20.50
N LEU A 159 -21.55 -31.59 20.17
CA LEU A 159 -23.02 -31.59 20.13
C LEU A 159 -23.60 -32.54 19.07
N LYS A 160 -22.93 -32.66 17.92
CA LYS A 160 -23.40 -33.47 16.79
C LYS A 160 -23.06 -34.96 16.93
N ASP A 161 -21.94 -35.26 17.57
CA ASP A 161 -21.53 -36.63 17.85
C ASP A 161 -22.25 -37.16 19.10
N ARG A 162 -23.01 -38.24 18.97
CA ARG A 162 -23.82 -38.78 20.08
C ARG A 162 -22.97 -39.39 21.19
N GLU A 163 -21.81 -39.95 20.87
CA GLU A 163 -20.96 -40.68 21.83
C GLU A 163 -20.03 -39.77 22.64
N SER A 164 -19.80 -38.53 22.17
CA SER A 164 -18.96 -37.56 22.88
C SER A 164 -19.60 -37.04 24.18
N LEU A 165 -18.77 -36.52 25.09
CA LEU A 165 -19.23 -35.84 26.31
C LEU A 165 -20.06 -34.58 25.99
N VAL A 166 -20.86 -34.13 26.95
CA VAL A 166 -21.55 -32.83 26.88
C VAL A 166 -20.50 -31.72 26.85
N PRO A 167 -20.39 -30.93 25.77
CA PRO A 167 -19.33 -29.95 25.68
C PRO A 167 -19.58 -28.76 26.60
N VAL A 168 -18.52 -28.29 27.26
CA VAL A 168 -18.48 -27.01 27.98
C VAL A 168 -17.33 -26.16 27.48
N TYR A 169 -17.51 -24.85 27.49
CA TYR A 169 -16.53 -23.87 27.06
C TYR A 169 -16.30 -22.85 28.17
N PHE A 170 -15.15 -22.93 28.83
CA PHE A 170 -14.80 -22.12 29.99
C PHE A 170 -13.58 -21.24 29.73
N SER A 171 -13.36 -20.28 30.64
CA SER A 171 -12.43 -19.18 30.42
C SER A 171 -10.98 -19.56 30.63
N ASP A 172 -10.71 -20.45 31.59
CA ASP A 172 -9.35 -20.75 32.06
C ASP A 172 -8.64 -19.45 32.52
N GLN A 173 -9.42 -18.56 33.14
CA GLN A 173 -9.01 -17.18 33.43
C GLN A 173 -8.25 -17.11 34.75
N ARG A 174 -7.04 -16.54 34.70
CA ARG A 174 -6.30 -16.09 35.90
C ARG A 174 -6.78 -14.70 36.27
N ILE A 175 -7.33 -14.54 37.48
CA ILE A 175 -7.90 -13.28 37.96
C ILE A 175 -6.82 -12.38 38.54
N ASP A 176 -5.93 -11.93 37.66
CA ASP A 176 -4.82 -11.03 37.98
C ASP A 176 -5.32 -9.58 38.19
N GLU A 177 -4.68 -8.82 39.08
CA GLU A 177 -4.97 -7.40 39.29
C GLU A 177 -4.80 -6.55 38.01
N ASN A 178 -3.87 -6.94 37.12
CA ASN A 178 -3.59 -6.31 35.84
C ASN A 178 -4.42 -6.87 34.69
N LEU A 179 -5.48 -7.65 34.98
CA LEU A 179 -6.37 -8.18 33.96
C LEU A 179 -7.14 -7.03 33.27
N ILE A 180 -6.86 -6.82 31.98
CA ILE A 180 -7.48 -5.76 31.16
C ILE A 180 -8.68 -6.31 30.38
N ASP A 181 -8.49 -7.44 29.70
CA ASP A 181 -9.51 -8.03 28.83
C ASP A 181 -10.05 -9.32 29.45
N PHE A 182 -11.36 -9.37 29.66
CA PHE A 182 -12.03 -10.55 30.17
C PHE A 182 -12.32 -11.56 29.06
N SER A 183 -12.15 -12.84 29.33
CA SER A 183 -12.55 -13.91 28.41
C SER A 183 -14.05 -13.86 28.07
N VAL A 184 -14.40 -14.25 26.83
CA VAL A 184 -15.80 -14.45 26.37
C VAL A 184 -16.20 -15.93 26.38
N ARG A 185 -15.34 -16.81 26.91
CA ARG A 185 -15.57 -18.25 26.96
C ARG A 185 -16.39 -18.57 28.21
N GLN A 186 -17.68 -18.78 28.04
CA GLN A 186 -18.59 -19.24 29.08
C GLN A 186 -19.61 -20.22 28.49
N THR A 187 -20.23 -21.02 29.34
CA THR A 187 -21.30 -21.94 28.93
C THR A 187 -22.63 -21.47 29.50
N TYR A 188 -23.67 -21.47 28.67
CA TYR A 188 -25.03 -21.25 29.14
C TYR A 188 -25.69 -22.59 29.44
N ILE A 189 -26.37 -22.70 30.57
CA ILE A 189 -27.16 -23.87 30.94
C ILE A 189 -28.65 -23.54 31.08
N ASP A 190 -29.51 -24.46 30.68
CA ASP A 190 -30.95 -24.35 30.89
C ASP A 190 -31.34 -24.85 32.29
N CYS A 191 -30.96 -24.05 33.28
CA CYS A 191 -31.26 -24.25 34.68
C CYS A 191 -32.06 -23.06 35.24
N ALA A 192 -33.01 -23.31 36.14
CA ALA A 192 -33.81 -22.25 36.77
C ALA A 192 -33.02 -21.54 37.89
N VAL A 193 -32.33 -22.32 38.72
CA VAL A 193 -31.51 -21.87 39.85
C VAL A 193 -30.14 -22.52 39.71
N ILE A 194 -29.06 -21.77 39.93
CA ILE A 194 -27.72 -22.35 39.97
C ILE A 194 -27.49 -23.01 41.33
N ASP A 195 -27.92 -24.27 41.45
CA ASP A 195 -27.54 -25.17 42.54
C ASP A 195 -26.74 -26.36 41.98
N PHE A 196 -26.04 -27.08 42.87
CA PHE A 196 -25.10 -28.13 42.44
C PHE A 196 -25.81 -29.25 41.65
N SER A 197 -26.96 -29.72 42.14
CA SER A 197 -27.72 -30.79 41.49
C SER A 197 -28.27 -30.38 40.13
N GLY A 198 -28.83 -29.18 40.04
CA GLY A 198 -29.38 -28.62 38.81
C GLY A 198 -28.32 -28.40 37.75
N VAL A 199 -27.14 -27.88 38.13
CA VAL A 199 -26.01 -27.76 37.20
C VAL A 199 -25.54 -29.14 36.73
N LYS A 200 -25.37 -30.09 37.66
CA LYS A 200 -24.92 -31.45 37.34
C LYS A 200 -25.86 -32.16 36.35
N ILE A 201 -27.18 -32.02 36.52
CA ILE A 201 -28.18 -32.55 35.59
C ILE A 201 -28.07 -31.88 34.20
N CYS A 202 -27.89 -30.56 34.15
CA CYS A 202 -27.72 -29.87 32.85
C CYS A 202 -26.47 -30.35 32.11
N LEU A 203 -25.38 -30.61 32.84
CA LEU A 203 -24.13 -31.12 32.28
C LEU A 203 -24.18 -32.60 31.87
N GLN A 204 -25.33 -33.27 32.03
CA GLN A 204 -25.59 -34.62 31.52
C GLN A 204 -26.41 -34.63 30.23
N ASP A 205 -26.97 -33.48 29.81
CA ASP A 205 -27.83 -33.36 28.63
C ASP A 205 -27.33 -32.30 27.65
N LYS A 206 -26.99 -32.71 26.43
CA LYS A 206 -26.53 -31.82 25.36
C LYS A 206 -27.55 -30.76 24.97
N ASN A 207 -28.85 -31.00 25.22
CA ASN A 207 -29.92 -30.03 24.96
C ASN A 207 -30.06 -28.98 26.06
N LYS A 208 -29.22 -29.05 27.10
CA LYS A 208 -29.23 -28.15 28.25
C LYS A 208 -27.99 -27.27 28.33
N VAL A 209 -27.05 -27.37 27.39
CA VAL A 209 -25.83 -26.55 27.32
C VAL A 209 -25.80 -25.74 26.03
N PHE A 210 -25.32 -24.48 26.05
CA PHE A 210 -25.37 -23.57 24.91
C PHE A 210 -24.20 -22.57 24.91
N LEU A 211 -23.88 -22.02 23.73
CA LEU A 211 -22.82 -21.00 23.55
C LEU A 211 -23.36 -19.56 23.64
N ALA A 212 -24.67 -19.38 23.49
CA ALA A 212 -25.34 -18.09 23.57
C ALA A 212 -26.66 -18.20 24.34
N LYS A 213 -27.10 -17.08 24.91
CA LYS A 213 -28.36 -16.97 25.67
C LYS A 213 -29.60 -17.16 24.80
N GLU A 214 -29.55 -16.65 23.58
CA GLU A 214 -30.62 -16.67 22.57
C GLU A 214 -30.13 -17.46 21.35
N ASP A 215 -31.05 -18.06 20.59
CA ASP A 215 -30.77 -18.80 19.35
C ASP A 215 -29.86 -20.05 19.49
N GLY A 216 -29.69 -20.54 20.72
CA GLY A 216 -29.08 -21.81 21.06
C GLY A 216 -27.63 -21.97 20.59
N HIS A 217 -27.43 -22.72 19.50
CA HIS A 217 -26.13 -23.14 18.99
C HIS A 217 -25.71 -22.40 17.69
N HIS A 218 -26.56 -21.52 17.18
CA HIS A 218 -26.32 -20.85 15.91
C HIS A 218 -25.38 -19.66 16.01
N PHE A 219 -25.25 -19.08 17.20
CA PHE A 219 -24.43 -17.91 17.48
C PHE A 219 -23.57 -18.09 18.72
N PHE A 220 -22.51 -17.30 18.81
CA PHE A 220 -21.67 -17.16 19.99
C PHE A 220 -21.15 -15.73 20.10
N ASP A 221 -20.84 -15.29 21.32
CA ASP A 221 -20.21 -14.00 21.56
C ASP A 221 -18.73 -14.08 21.17
N ALA A 222 -18.33 -13.33 20.14
CA ALA A 222 -16.98 -13.42 19.59
C ALA A 222 -16.03 -12.37 20.17
N LEU A 223 -16.55 -11.21 20.56
CA LEU A 223 -15.77 -10.10 21.12
C LEU A 223 -16.46 -9.54 22.35
N ALA A 224 -15.65 -8.99 23.26
CA ALA A 224 -16.10 -8.30 24.47
C ALA A 224 -17.09 -7.16 24.19
N SER A 225 -17.03 -6.56 23.00
CA SER A 225 -17.90 -5.47 22.56
C SER A 225 -19.33 -5.92 22.22
N GLY A 226 -19.67 -7.20 22.40
CA GLY A 226 -20.99 -7.75 22.08
C GLY A 226 -21.17 -8.16 20.62
N VAL A 227 -20.08 -8.28 19.84
CA VAL A 227 -20.16 -8.80 18.47
C VAL A 227 -20.47 -10.29 18.52
N LYS A 228 -21.68 -10.64 18.08
CA LYS A 228 -22.13 -12.02 17.89
C LYS A 228 -21.72 -12.52 16.51
N LEU A 229 -21.16 -13.71 16.43
CA LEU A 229 -20.87 -14.40 15.17
C LEU A 229 -21.72 -15.67 15.07
N SER A 230 -22.14 -15.99 13.86
CA SER A 230 -22.69 -17.30 13.56
C SER A 230 -21.62 -18.38 13.71
N THR A 231 -22.01 -19.57 14.14
CA THR A 231 -21.14 -20.77 14.10
C THR A 231 -20.82 -21.25 12.68
N GLY A 232 -21.50 -20.70 11.66
CA GLY A 232 -21.26 -20.94 10.24
C GLY A 232 -20.41 -19.86 9.55
N LEU A 233 -20.78 -19.51 8.32
CA LEU A 233 -20.11 -18.48 7.54
C LEU A 233 -20.57 -17.08 7.96
N ASN A 234 -19.62 -16.21 8.27
CA ASN A 234 -19.89 -14.80 8.61
C ASN A 234 -19.37 -13.90 7.50
N VAL A 235 -20.17 -12.92 7.07
CA VAL A 235 -19.80 -11.93 6.04
C VAL A 235 -19.88 -10.54 6.66
N ILE A 236 -18.76 -9.82 6.67
CA ILE A 236 -18.68 -8.44 7.19
C ILE A 236 -18.70 -7.46 6.01
N LEU A 237 -19.71 -6.59 5.96
CA LEU A 237 -19.89 -5.57 4.92
C LEU A 237 -19.70 -4.17 5.51
N GLY A 238 -19.20 -3.23 4.70
CA GLY A 238 -19.09 -1.82 5.09
C GLY A 238 -18.23 -1.00 4.12
N GLU A 239 -18.40 0.32 4.12
CA GLU A 239 -17.64 1.27 3.29
C GLU A 239 -16.15 1.39 3.71
N ARG A 240 -15.35 2.20 3.01
CA ARG A 240 -13.94 2.41 3.40
C ARG A 240 -13.88 3.04 4.80
N SER A 241 -12.90 2.61 5.59
CA SER A 241 -12.64 3.11 6.96
C SER A 241 -13.71 2.80 8.02
N THR A 242 -14.62 1.86 7.77
CA THR A 242 -15.67 1.47 8.75
C THR A 242 -15.22 0.43 9.80
N GLY A 243 -13.92 0.26 10.02
CA GLY A 243 -13.40 -0.64 11.07
C GLY A 243 -13.36 -2.14 10.75
N LYS A 244 -13.67 -2.59 9.52
CA LYS A 244 -13.64 -4.03 9.14
C LYS A 244 -12.33 -4.73 9.51
N SER A 245 -11.19 -4.14 9.13
CA SER A 245 -9.86 -4.68 9.44
C SER A 245 -9.59 -4.68 10.94
N TYR A 246 -10.11 -3.68 11.66
CA TYR A 246 -9.99 -3.61 13.12
C TYR A 246 -10.75 -4.76 13.78
N THR A 247 -12.00 -5.03 13.39
CA THR A 247 -12.80 -6.16 13.88
C THR A 247 -12.12 -7.50 13.60
N LEU A 248 -11.61 -7.71 12.38
CA LEU A 248 -10.91 -8.96 12.03
C LEU A 248 -9.61 -9.14 12.85
N ASN A 249 -8.84 -8.07 13.05
CA ASN A 249 -7.66 -8.10 13.91
C ASN A 249 -8.01 -8.38 15.39
N GLN A 250 -9.16 -7.91 15.88
CA GLN A 250 -9.59 -8.24 17.24
C GLN A 250 -9.97 -9.71 17.37
N ILE A 251 -10.72 -10.25 16.40
CA ILE A 251 -11.07 -11.69 16.37
C ILE A 251 -9.80 -12.55 16.37
N ASP A 252 -8.80 -12.18 15.56
CA ASP A 252 -7.49 -12.86 15.51
C ASP A 252 -6.75 -12.84 16.86
N LYS A 253 -6.90 -11.78 17.65
CA LYS A 253 -6.31 -11.69 19.00
C LYS A 253 -7.09 -12.49 20.06
N THR A 254 -8.41 -12.57 19.94
CA THR A 254 -9.28 -13.21 20.94
C THR A 254 -9.25 -14.74 20.84
N PHE A 255 -9.14 -15.28 19.62
CA PHE A 255 -9.16 -16.72 19.40
C PHE A 255 -7.74 -17.26 19.13
N GLU A 256 -7.43 -18.40 19.74
CA GLU A 256 -6.18 -19.11 19.46
C GLU A 256 -6.28 -19.91 18.16
N ASN A 257 -5.15 -20.08 17.47
CA ASN A 257 -5.04 -20.90 16.25
C ASN A 257 -5.94 -20.45 15.08
N VAL A 258 -6.04 -19.13 14.85
CA VAL A 258 -6.79 -18.55 13.72
C VAL A 258 -5.93 -18.50 12.46
N LYS A 259 -6.45 -19.02 11.35
CA LYS A 259 -5.86 -18.80 10.03
C LYS A 259 -6.32 -17.46 9.48
N TYR A 260 -5.55 -16.41 9.73
CA TYR A 260 -5.88 -15.07 9.27
C TYR A 260 -5.13 -14.68 8.00
N ILE A 261 -5.88 -14.59 6.89
CA ILE A 261 -5.37 -14.08 5.61
C ILE A 261 -5.78 -12.61 5.49
N LYS A 262 -4.82 -11.71 5.64
CA LYS A 262 -5.06 -10.27 5.52
C LYS A 262 -5.24 -9.88 4.05
N GLN A 263 -5.99 -8.82 3.82
CA GLN A 263 -6.08 -8.23 2.49
C GLN A 263 -4.68 -7.89 2.00
N PHE A 264 -4.32 -8.33 0.79
CA PHE A 264 -3.00 -8.16 0.17
C PHE A 264 -1.83 -8.93 0.82
N SER A 265 -2.04 -9.79 1.82
CA SER A 265 -0.95 -10.57 2.43
C SER A 265 -0.29 -11.57 1.48
N LEU A 266 -0.97 -11.90 0.39
CA LEU A 266 -0.44 -12.74 -0.69
C LEU A 266 0.42 -11.96 -1.69
N LEU A 267 0.42 -10.62 -1.63
CA LEU A 267 1.11 -9.75 -2.60
C LEU A 267 2.41 -9.14 -2.06
N GLU A 268 2.51 -8.78 -0.76
CA GLU A 268 3.77 -8.49 -0.05
C GLU A 268 3.51 -8.08 1.41
N ARG A 269 4.48 -8.32 2.32
CA ARG A 269 4.32 -8.25 3.78
C ARG A 269 4.45 -6.85 4.42
N ASP A 270 4.74 -5.81 3.65
CA ASP A 270 5.10 -4.48 4.18
C ASP A 270 4.30 -3.37 3.49
N GLU A 271 3.35 -2.77 4.22
CA GLU A 271 2.50 -1.67 3.75
C GLU A 271 3.31 -0.41 3.38
N GLU A 272 4.44 -0.16 4.06
CA GLU A 272 5.30 0.99 3.75
C GLU A 272 6.11 0.73 2.49
N ALA A 273 6.58 -0.51 2.30
CA ALA A 273 7.24 -0.91 1.06
C ALA A 273 6.27 -0.86 -0.15
N ASP A 274 5.01 -1.23 0.03
CA ASP A 274 4.00 -1.17 -1.03
C ASP A 274 3.63 0.27 -1.39
N LYS A 275 3.41 1.14 -0.40
CA LYS A 275 3.22 2.59 -0.65
C LYS A 275 4.40 3.17 -1.42
N LYS A 276 5.63 2.80 -1.05
CA LYS A 276 6.84 3.26 -1.72
C LYS A 276 6.90 2.75 -3.17
N ARG A 277 6.68 1.46 -3.42
CA ARG A 277 6.65 0.89 -4.77
C ARG A 277 5.54 1.49 -5.65
N PHE A 278 4.36 1.71 -5.07
CA PHE A 278 3.25 2.34 -5.76
C PHE A 278 3.59 3.79 -6.14
N ASN A 279 4.15 4.57 -5.22
CA ASN A 279 4.62 5.93 -5.48
C ASN A 279 5.74 5.95 -6.53
N ASP A 280 6.67 5.00 -6.49
CA ASP A 280 7.74 4.86 -7.49
C ASP A 280 7.17 4.52 -8.87
N LEU A 281 6.20 3.61 -8.96
CA LEU A 281 5.50 3.26 -10.21
C LEU A 281 4.70 4.44 -10.78
N LEU A 282 3.98 5.18 -9.93
CA LEU A 282 3.29 6.40 -10.32
C LEU A 282 4.25 7.46 -10.84
N THR A 283 5.36 7.68 -10.11
CA THR A 283 6.39 8.66 -10.50
C THR A 283 7.02 8.29 -11.86
N ARG A 284 7.32 7.00 -12.08
CA ARG A 284 7.83 6.51 -13.38
C ARG A 284 6.84 6.72 -14.51
N ARG A 285 5.55 6.36 -14.31
CA ARG A 285 4.50 6.57 -15.32
C ARG A 285 4.29 8.05 -15.62
N GLN A 286 4.26 8.90 -14.60
CA GLN A 286 4.15 10.35 -14.76
C GLN A 286 5.32 10.92 -15.54
N SER A 287 6.54 10.45 -15.28
CA SER A 287 7.76 10.89 -15.97
C SER A 287 7.73 10.53 -17.46
N LEU A 288 7.34 9.30 -17.79
CA LEU A 288 7.18 8.84 -19.17
C LEU A 288 6.13 9.69 -19.92
N LEU A 289 4.96 9.86 -19.32
CA LEU A 289 3.86 10.63 -19.92
C LEU A 289 4.25 12.11 -20.12
N THR A 290 5.00 12.69 -19.18
CA THR A 290 5.54 14.05 -19.30
C THR A 290 6.56 14.16 -20.43
N GLN A 291 7.47 13.19 -20.52
CA GLN A 291 8.49 13.15 -21.57
C GLN A 291 7.87 13.04 -22.95
N ASP A 292 6.88 12.14 -23.13
CA ASP A 292 6.19 11.95 -24.40
C ASP A 292 5.38 13.19 -24.80
N HIS A 293 4.64 13.78 -23.85
CA HIS A 293 3.82 14.97 -24.11
C HIS A 293 4.66 16.21 -24.45
N LEU A 294 5.81 16.41 -23.78
CA LEU A 294 6.66 17.59 -23.97
C LEU A 294 7.73 17.40 -25.05
N LYS A 295 7.92 16.20 -25.59
CA LYS A 295 8.93 15.91 -26.63
C LYS A 295 8.84 16.87 -27.84
N PRO A 296 7.66 17.13 -28.44
CA PRO A 296 7.58 18.05 -29.58
C PRO A 296 7.98 19.49 -29.21
N PHE A 297 7.70 19.92 -27.98
CA PHE A 297 8.08 21.25 -27.52
C PHE A 297 9.57 21.37 -27.23
N LYS A 298 10.20 20.29 -26.74
CA LYS A 298 11.64 20.25 -26.50
C LYS A 298 12.44 20.56 -27.77
N ASP A 299 12.05 19.98 -28.91
CA ASP A 299 12.71 20.24 -30.19
C ASP A 299 12.61 21.72 -30.61
N VAL A 300 11.51 22.40 -30.25
CA VAL A 300 11.35 23.84 -30.47
C VAL A 300 12.27 24.63 -29.54
N VAL A 301 12.35 24.24 -28.26
CA VAL A 301 13.26 24.87 -27.28
C VAL A 301 14.71 24.78 -27.76
N ASP A 302 15.16 23.61 -28.21
CA ASP A 302 16.54 23.38 -28.66
C ASP A 302 16.89 24.28 -29.86
N LYS A 303 15.93 24.52 -30.79
CA LYS A 303 16.09 25.47 -31.90
C LYS A 303 16.09 26.94 -31.46
N MET A 304 15.40 27.28 -30.37
CA MET A 304 15.34 28.65 -29.86
C MET A 304 16.56 29.03 -29.03
N VAL A 305 17.24 28.06 -28.41
CA VAL A 305 18.49 28.30 -27.67
C VAL A 305 19.60 28.82 -28.59
N SER A 306 19.59 28.50 -29.88
CA SER A 306 20.58 29.00 -30.84
C SER A 306 20.27 30.40 -31.39
N VAL A 307 19.08 30.94 -31.15
CA VAL A 307 18.70 32.29 -31.59
C VAL A 307 19.23 33.32 -30.60
N ASP A 308 19.99 34.30 -31.09
CA ASP A 308 20.55 35.39 -30.29
C ASP A 308 20.11 36.74 -30.89
N LEU A 309 19.26 37.47 -30.16
CA LEU A 309 18.77 38.77 -30.60
C LEU A 309 19.84 39.86 -30.49
N GLU A 310 20.68 39.81 -29.45
CA GLU A 310 21.73 40.81 -29.28
C GLU A 310 22.78 40.69 -30.38
N GLN A 311 23.14 39.46 -30.76
CA GLN A 311 24.04 39.24 -31.88
C GLN A 311 23.45 39.74 -33.20
N ASN A 312 22.15 39.53 -33.43
CA ASN A 312 21.46 40.04 -34.61
C ASN A 312 21.48 41.58 -34.66
N GLU A 313 21.19 42.24 -33.53
CA GLU A 313 21.23 43.71 -33.43
C GLU A 313 22.65 44.24 -33.69
N ARG A 314 23.67 43.65 -33.06
CA ARG A 314 25.08 44.02 -33.29
C ARG A 314 25.53 43.78 -34.73
N ALA A 315 24.97 42.79 -35.43
CA ALA A 315 25.27 42.55 -36.85
C ALA A 315 24.72 43.68 -37.74
N VAL A 316 23.48 44.12 -37.48
CA VAL A 316 22.88 45.27 -38.18
C VAL A 316 23.65 46.56 -37.89
N ASP A 317 24.04 46.79 -36.64
CA ASP A 317 24.81 47.98 -36.26
C ASP A 317 26.17 48.02 -36.97
N ARG A 318 26.89 46.89 -37.04
CA ARG A 318 28.16 46.79 -37.78
C ARG A 318 27.98 47.06 -39.27
N TYR A 319 26.93 46.49 -39.87
CA TYR A 319 26.57 46.78 -41.26
C TYR A 319 26.33 48.28 -41.49
N LEU A 320 25.50 48.92 -40.66
CA LEU A 320 25.20 50.35 -40.81
C LEU A 320 26.43 51.23 -40.61
N LEU A 321 27.27 50.93 -39.61
CA LEU A 321 28.50 51.67 -39.35
C LEU A 321 29.51 51.52 -40.49
N SER A 322 29.70 50.30 -41.00
CA SER A 322 30.61 50.06 -42.13
C SER A 322 30.11 50.69 -43.42
N LEU A 323 28.80 50.67 -43.68
CA LEU A 323 28.17 51.35 -44.82
C LEU A 323 28.35 52.87 -44.75
N LEU A 324 28.10 53.49 -43.60
CA LEU A 324 28.29 54.93 -43.40
C LEU A 324 29.75 55.33 -43.55
N LYS A 325 30.67 54.53 -43.00
CA LYS A 325 32.12 54.78 -43.10
C LYS A 325 32.63 54.64 -44.53
N ASN A 326 32.17 53.61 -45.25
CA ASN A 326 32.48 53.43 -46.68
C ASN A 326 32.01 54.64 -47.51
N ALA A 327 30.79 55.13 -47.25
CA ALA A 327 30.24 56.31 -47.92
C ALA A 327 31.02 57.60 -47.59
N GLN A 328 31.53 57.77 -46.37
CA GLN A 328 32.39 58.90 -45.99
C GLN A 328 33.78 58.85 -46.62
N GLU A 329 34.28 57.65 -46.93
CA GLU A 329 35.59 57.42 -47.53
C GLU A 329 35.55 57.39 -49.06
N SER A 330 34.43 57.74 -49.70
CA SER A 330 34.25 57.68 -51.15
C SER A 330 35.25 58.53 -51.94
N GLU A 331 35.76 59.62 -51.34
CA GLU A 331 36.81 60.47 -51.95
C GLU A 331 38.18 59.78 -52.02
N LYS A 332 38.38 58.67 -51.30
CA LYS A 332 39.63 57.87 -51.28
C LYS A 332 39.58 56.69 -52.26
N SER A 333 38.63 56.68 -53.20
CA SER A 333 38.45 55.58 -54.16
C SER A 333 39.70 55.41 -55.05
N ASP A 334 40.26 54.20 -54.99
CA ASP A 334 41.36 53.72 -55.83
C ASP A 334 40.85 52.70 -56.86
N SER A 335 41.71 52.30 -57.81
CA SER A 335 41.35 51.32 -58.85
C SER A 335 40.92 49.95 -58.29
N PHE A 336 41.24 49.64 -57.03
CA PHE A 336 40.89 48.37 -56.39
C PHE A 336 39.47 48.41 -55.78
N SER A 337 39.08 49.53 -55.18
CA SER A 337 37.73 49.77 -54.63
C SER A 337 36.68 50.06 -55.69
N SER A 338 37.08 50.47 -56.90
CA SER A 338 36.18 50.62 -58.06
C SER A 338 35.84 49.30 -58.77
N SER A 339 36.40 48.18 -58.33
CA SER A 339 36.10 46.85 -58.90
C SER A 339 34.70 46.39 -58.49
N SER A 340 33.89 45.92 -59.44
CA SER A 340 32.52 45.44 -59.15
C SER A 340 32.48 44.34 -58.09
N LEU A 341 33.52 43.49 -58.05
CA LEU A 341 33.63 42.38 -57.09
C LEU A 341 34.00 42.83 -55.66
N PHE A 342 34.40 44.09 -55.46
CA PHE A 342 34.80 44.62 -54.16
C PHE A 342 33.63 44.72 -53.18
N ASN A 343 32.43 45.03 -53.69
CA ASN A 343 31.20 45.20 -52.92
C ASN A 343 30.10 44.18 -53.29
N GLU A 344 30.45 43.10 -54.00
CA GLU A 344 29.48 42.08 -54.41
C GLU A 344 28.88 41.38 -53.17
N VAL A 345 27.63 40.90 -53.24
CA VAL A 345 27.00 40.15 -52.13
C VAL A 345 27.12 38.65 -52.39
N ASP A 346 27.26 37.86 -51.34
CA ASP A 346 27.35 36.41 -51.47
C ASP A 346 26.00 35.81 -51.92
N PHE A 347 26.04 34.76 -52.73
CA PHE A 347 24.84 34.06 -53.18
C PHE A 347 24.18 33.31 -52.02
N SER A 348 22.86 33.48 -51.85
CA SER A 348 22.09 32.75 -50.86
C SER A 348 21.90 31.28 -51.25
N GLU A 349 22.28 30.37 -50.36
CA GLU A 349 22.01 28.94 -50.48
C GLU A 349 20.55 28.62 -50.20
N SER A 350 19.97 27.71 -50.99
CA SER A 350 18.61 27.22 -50.78
C SER A 350 18.59 26.09 -49.74
N ASP A 351 17.58 26.04 -48.85
CA ASP A 351 17.37 24.92 -47.92
C ASP A 351 16.59 23.78 -48.61
N PHE A 352 17.12 22.55 -48.56
CA PHE A 352 16.52 21.35 -49.15
C PHE A 352 15.88 20.41 -48.13
N SER A 353 15.75 20.83 -46.88
CA SER A 353 15.12 20.04 -45.80
C SER A 353 13.73 19.51 -46.19
N GLY A 354 12.90 20.34 -46.82
CA GLY A 354 11.57 19.97 -47.30
C GLY A 354 11.61 18.92 -48.42
N LEU A 355 12.50 19.08 -49.41
CA LEU A 355 12.66 18.12 -50.50
C LEU A 355 13.17 16.77 -49.99
N LYS A 356 14.11 16.78 -49.04
CA LYS A 356 14.59 15.57 -48.38
C LYS A 356 13.47 14.85 -47.63
N SER A 357 12.65 15.61 -46.88
CA SER A 357 11.47 15.05 -46.20
C SER A 357 10.48 14.41 -47.18
N LEU A 358 10.25 15.02 -48.34
CA LEU A 358 9.36 14.46 -49.37
C LEU A 358 9.92 13.15 -49.96
N ILE A 359 11.22 13.08 -50.20
CA ILE A 359 11.89 11.85 -50.65
C ILE A 359 11.72 10.76 -49.60
N ASP A 360 11.99 11.05 -48.33
CA ASP A 360 11.91 10.08 -47.24
C ASP A 360 10.46 9.60 -47.03
N SER A 361 9.47 10.51 -47.08
CA SER A 361 8.05 10.13 -47.05
C SER A 361 7.65 9.25 -48.22
N THR A 362 8.13 9.53 -49.43
CA THR A 362 7.83 8.71 -50.61
C THR A 362 8.47 7.32 -50.51
N LYS A 363 9.71 7.22 -49.98
CA LYS A 363 10.34 5.92 -49.68
C LYS A 363 9.56 5.13 -48.64
N ASN A 364 9.11 5.78 -47.58
CA ASN A 364 8.31 5.13 -46.55
C ASN A 364 7.02 4.53 -47.12
N LEU A 365 6.38 5.19 -48.09
CA LEU A 365 5.19 4.64 -48.78
C LEU A 365 5.55 3.42 -49.64
N ILE A 366 6.70 3.43 -50.32
CA ILE A 366 7.17 2.30 -51.16
C ILE A 366 7.56 1.08 -50.31
N GLU A 367 8.21 1.31 -49.17
CA GLU A 367 8.77 0.27 -48.31
C GLU A 367 7.77 -0.28 -47.29
N ASN A 368 6.58 0.33 -47.15
CA ASN A 368 5.57 -0.11 -46.19
C ASN A 368 5.01 -1.50 -46.55
N THR A 369 5.21 -2.48 -45.67
CA THR A 369 4.68 -3.84 -45.80
C THR A 369 3.38 -4.05 -45.05
N GLU A 370 3.12 -3.28 -44.00
CA GLU A 370 1.97 -3.44 -43.10
C GLU A 370 0.66 -2.94 -43.73
N TYR A 371 0.73 -1.84 -44.49
CA TYR A 371 -0.42 -1.17 -45.11
C TYR A 371 -0.35 -1.20 -46.65
N ARG A 372 0.39 -2.15 -47.23
CA ARG A 372 0.64 -2.20 -48.68
C ARG A 372 -0.65 -2.23 -49.50
N ASP A 373 -1.58 -3.11 -49.16
CA ASP A 373 -2.83 -3.29 -49.91
C ASP A 373 -3.67 -2.00 -49.95
N LEU A 374 -3.71 -1.25 -48.84
CA LEU A 374 -4.42 0.03 -48.74
C LEU A 374 -3.75 1.14 -49.58
N ILE A 375 -2.41 1.13 -49.66
CA ILE A 375 -1.66 2.10 -50.46
C ILE A 375 -1.88 1.81 -51.94
N GLU A 376 -1.79 0.55 -52.36
CA GLU A 376 -1.95 0.12 -53.74
C GLU A 376 -3.40 0.30 -54.26
N GLU A 377 -4.39 0.33 -53.37
CA GLU A 377 -5.77 0.69 -53.72
C GLU A 377 -5.90 2.11 -54.29
N HIS A 378 -5.08 3.04 -53.81
CA HIS A 378 -5.16 4.46 -54.17
C HIS A 378 -4.02 4.97 -55.04
N VAL A 379 -2.84 4.33 -54.99
CA VAL A 379 -1.65 4.79 -55.69
C VAL A 379 -0.84 3.60 -56.22
N GLU A 380 -0.61 3.59 -57.54
CA GLU A 380 0.23 2.57 -58.16
C GLU A 380 1.69 2.64 -57.68
N LEU A 381 2.25 1.49 -57.30
CA LEU A 381 3.64 1.38 -56.83
C LEU A 381 4.66 1.88 -57.87
N ALA A 382 4.39 1.69 -59.17
CA ALA A 382 5.22 2.19 -60.25
C ALA A 382 5.28 3.73 -60.28
N SER A 383 4.14 4.39 -60.02
CA SER A 383 4.03 5.84 -59.95
C SER A 383 4.78 6.41 -58.73
N LEU A 384 4.72 5.73 -57.58
CA LEU A 384 5.52 6.12 -56.40
C LEU A 384 7.02 6.01 -56.64
N LYS A 385 7.47 4.93 -57.30
CA LYS A 385 8.89 4.76 -57.67
C LYS A 385 9.34 5.85 -58.65
N SER A 386 8.53 6.17 -59.64
CA SER A 386 8.81 7.26 -60.58
C SER A 386 8.92 8.62 -59.88
N LEU A 387 7.99 8.91 -58.96
CA LEU A 387 8.02 10.13 -58.14
C LEU A 387 9.28 10.20 -57.27
N ALA A 388 9.67 9.10 -56.62
CA ALA A 388 10.89 9.04 -55.81
C ALA A 388 12.13 9.37 -56.64
N VAL A 389 12.24 8.81 -57.85
CA VAL A 389 13.35 9.10 -58.78
C VAL A 389 13.34 10.57 -59.20
N ALA A 390 12.18 11.11 -59.58
CA ALA A 390 12.05 12.52 -59.98
C ALA A 390 12.45 13.49 -58.85
N LEU A 391 12.03 13.20 -57.61
CA LEU A 391 12.42 13.99 -56.44
C LEU A 391 13.92 13.91 -56.16
N MET A 392 14.53 12.72 -56.30
CA MET A 392 15.98 12.55 -56.14
C MET A 392 16.78 13.27 -57.21
N SER A 393 16.35 13.20 -58.48
CA SER A 393 16.96 13.95 -59.57
C SER A 393 16.90 15.45 -59.32
N LYS A 394 15.72 15.95 -58.91
CA LYS A 394 15.56 17.37 -58.55
C LYS A 394 16.46 17.77 -57.39
N TYR A 395 16.61 16.91 -56.38
CA TYR A 395 17.51 17.15 -55.26
C TYR A 395 18.97 17.24 -55.71
N ALA A 396 19.40 16.38 -56.64
CA ALA A 396 20.75 16.41 -57.20
C ALA A 396 21.02 17.72 -57.96
N GLU A 397 20.08 18.15 -58.82
CA GLU A 397 20.18 19.41 -59.57
C GLU A 397 20.31 20.63 -58.64
N GLU A 398 19.42 20.74 -57.65
CA GLU A 398 19.43 21.85 -56.70
C GLU A 398 20.69 21.83 -55.83
N THR A 399 21.16 20.64 -55.44
CA THR A 399 22.42 20.47 -54.69
C THR A 399 23.61 20.94 -55.52
N GLU A 400 23.68 20.57 -56.80
CA GLU A 400 24.72 21.03 -57.71
C GLU A 400 24.73 22.57 -57.82
N LEU A 401 23.54 23.19 -57.91
CA LEU A 401 23.42 24.64 -57.94
C LEU A 401 23.95 25.29 -56.65
N ASN A 402 23.62 24.74 -55.47
CA ASN A 402 24.17 25.23 -54.20
C ASN A 402 25.69 25.04 -54.12
N LEU A 403 26.24 23.95 -54.63
CA LEU A 403 27.70 23.74 -54.68
C LEU A 403 28.38 24.78 -55.59
N LYS A 404 27.76 25.12 -56.73
CA LYS A 404 28.24 26.20 -57.61
C LYS A 404 28.20 27.56 -56.89
N LYS A 405 27.10 27.88 -56.19
CA LYS A 405 26.99 29.09 -55.37
C LYS A 405 28.08 29.16 -54.30
N ARG A 406 28.33 28.07 -53.57
CA ARG A 406 29.43 27.99 -52.58
C ARG A 406 30.79 28.27 -53.19
N PHE A 407 31.09 27.61 -54.30
CA PHE A 407 32.35 27.81 -55.00
C PHE A 407 32.52 29.28 -55.45
N LEU A 408 31.45 29.90 -55.95
CA LEU A 408 31.45 31.32 -56.31
C LEU A 408 31.63 32.22 -55.08
N ASN A 409 30.96 31.94 -53.97
CA ASN A 409 31.12 32.69 -52.71
C ASN A 409 32.55 32.58 -52.17
N ASP A 410 33.16 31.39 -52.21
CA ASP A 410 34.56 31.20 -51.82
C ASP A 410 35.51 32.02 -52.71
N LEU A 411 35.25 32.03 -54.02
CA LEU A 411 36.02 32.82 -54.98
C LEU A 411 35.85 34.33 -54.73
N ILE A 412 34.61 34.80 -54.55
CA ILE A 412 34.29 36.19 -54.21
C ILE A 412 34.99 36.58 -52.91
N GLY A 413 34.90 35.76 -51.87
CA GLY A 413 35.57 35.98 -50.59
C GLY A 413 37.09 36.08 -50.71
N ASN A 414 37.72 35.22 -51.52
CA ASN A 414 39.16 35.27 -51.77
C ASN A 414 39.58 36.53 -52.55
N ILE A 415 38.80 36.90 -53.57
CA ILE A 415 39.04 38.12 -54.36
C ILE A 415 38.87 39.35 -53.48
N LYS A 416 37.78 39.45 -52.71
CA LYS A 416 37.53 40.52 -51.74
C LYS A 416 38.68 40.67 -50.76
N LYS A 417 39.13 39.58 -50.12
CA LYS A 417 40.29 39.60 -49.21
C LYS A 417 41.55 40.14 -49.90
N GLY A 418 41.83 39.70 -51.13
CA GLY A 418 42.97 40.18 -51.90
C GLY A 418 42.90 41.67 -52.24
N LEU A 419 41.70 42.17 -52.58
CA LEU A 419 41.47 43.59 -52.87
C LEU A 419 41.51 44.46 -51.60
N HIS A 420 40.96 43.98 -50.48
CA HIS A 420 40.98 44.69 -49.19
C HIS A 420 42.39 44.96 -48.68
N VAL A 421 43.33 44.03 -48.86
CA VAL A 421 44.74 44.23 -48.45
C VAL A 421 45.40 45.40 -49.19
N ARG A 422 44.90 45.75 -50.38
CA ARG A 422 45.49 46.77 -51.26
C ARG A 422 44.68 48.05 -51.36
N SER A 423 43.50 48.12 -50.73
CA SER A 423 42.61 49.27 -50.82
C SER A 423 42.64 50.14 -49.57
N ALA A 424 42.50 51.46 -49.75
CA ALA A 424 42.44 52.43 -48.67
C ALA A 424 41.02 52.63 -48.07
N ILE A 425 40.00 51.95 -48.62
CA ILE A 425 38.59 52.08 -48.21
C ILE A 425 38.18 50.96 -47.24
N THR A 426 37.39 51.31 -46.22
CA THR A 426 36.80 50.33 -45.30
C THR A 426 35.73 49.47 -46.01
N PRO A 427 35.81 48.13 -45.97
CA PRO A 427 34.76 47.26 -46.50
C PRO A 427 33.42 47.44 -45.79
N ILE A 428 32.34 47.18 -46.52
CA ILE A 428 31.00 47.03 -45.95
C ILE A 428 30.89 45.61 -45.40
N ASP A 429 30.55 45.48 -44.11
CA ASP A 429 30.28 44.19 -43.49
C ASP A 429 29.04 43.55 -44.13
N ASP A 430 28.93 42.23 -44.16
CA ASP A 430 27.72 41.56 -44.69
C ASP A 430 26.68 41.30 -43.59
N VAL A 431 25.40 41.34 -43.95
CA VAL A 431 24.28 41.08 -43.03
C VAL A 431 23.13 40.35 -43.72
N ASP A 432 22.70 39.24 -43.12
CA ASP A 432 21.53 38.48 -43.58
C ASP A 432 20.25 39.01 -42.93
N PHE A 433 19.62 40.00 -43.57
CA PHE A 433 18.34 40.57 -43.13
C PHE A 433 17.20 39.53 -43.08
N TYR A 434 17.24 38.51 -43.93
CA TYR A 434 16.21 37.47 -43.97
C TYR A 434 16.30 36.59 -42.73
N MET A 435 17.50 36.15 -42.35
CA MET A 435 17.74 35.38 -41.14
C MET A 435 17.36 36.16 -39.87
N ILE A 436 17.66 37.47 -39.82
CA ILE A 436 17.26 38.34 -38.70
C ILE A 436 15.73 38.45 -38.59
N ALA A 437 15.05 38.72 -39.71
CA ALA A 437 13.58 38.79 -39.74
C ALA A 437 12.94 37.45 -39.36
N MET A 438 13.51 36.34 -39.83
CA MET A 438 13.07 34.99 -39.52
C MET A 438 13.28 34.67 -38.03
N ASN A 439 14.40 35.08 -37.43
CA ASN A 439 14.66 34.90 -36.01
C ASN A 439 13.65 35.67 -35.14
N ARG A 440 13.30 36.91 -35.51
CA ARG A 440 12.23 37.66 -34.84
C ARG A 440 10.89 36.91 -34.93
N LYS A 441 10.53 36.38 -36.10
CA LYS A 441 9.30 35.60 -36.26
C LYS A 441 9.30 34.26 -35.52
N LYS A 442 10.45 33.59 -35.42
CA LYS A 442 10.61 32.37 -34.60
C LYS A 442 10.33 32.67 -33.13
N ILE A 443 10.79 33.80 -32.61
CA ILE A 443 10.53 34.23 -31.23
C ILE A 443 9.04 34.49 -31.01
N ASP A 444 8.39 35.26 -31.89
CA ASP A 444 6.95 35.51 -31.81
C ASP A 444 6.17 34.19 -31.71
N LYS A 445 6.48 33.23 -32.60
CA LYS A 445 5.83 31.92 -32.62
C LYS A 445 6.17 31.05 -31.42
N PHE A 446 7.41 31.10 -30.93
CA PHE A 446 7.80 30.40 -29.71
C PHE A 446 7.01 30.92 -28.50
N ASP A 447 6.87 32.24 -28.38
CA ASP A 447 6.10 32.86 -27.31
C ASP A 447 4.62 32.45 -27.36
N ASP A 448 4.02 32.39 -28.56
CA ASP A 448 2.65 31.91 -28.76
C ASP A 448 2.50 30.44 -28.30
N VAL A 449 3.38 29.55 -28.77
CA VAL A 449 3.35 28.12 -28.43
C VAL A 449 3.56 27.92 -26.93
N ALA A 450 4.53 28.61 -26.33
CA ALA A 450 4.82 28.50 -24.91
C ALA A 450 3.68 29.07 -24.03
N LYS A 451 2.99 30.13 -24.48
CA LYS A 451 1.78 30.64 -23.79
C LYS A 451 0.62 29.67 -23.90
N ALA A 452 0.41 29.04 -25.06
CA ALA A 452 -0.60 28.00 -25.23
C ALA A 452 -0.31 26.79 -24.32
N LEU A 453 0.96 26.39 -24.19
CA LEU A 453 1.39 25.33 -23.26
C LEU A 453 1.18 25.68 -21.77
N LYS A 454 1.07 26.95 -21.42
CA LYS A 454 0.79 27.37 -20.03
C LYS A 454 -0.69 27.29 -19.67
N GLN A 455 -1.58 27.14 -20.65
CA GLN A 455 -3.01 27.02 -20.37
C GLN A 455 -3.32 25.66 -19.72
N PRO A 456 -4.13 25.64 -18.64
CA PRO A 456 -4.59 24.41 -18.03
C PRO A 456 -5.31 23.52 -19.04
N CYS A 457 -4.94 22.24 -19.10
CA CYS A 457 -5.53 21.30 -20.04
C CYS A 457 -5.47 19.87 -19.50
N GLU A 458 -6.48 19.07 -19.80
CA GLU A 458 -6.49 17.63 -19.58
C GLU A 458 -5.78 16.92 -20.74
N ILE A 459 -4.65 16.28 -20.45
CA ILE A 459 -3.81 15.59 -21.46
C ILE A 459 -4.39 14.20 -21.74
N GLN A 460 -4.81 13.49 -20.69
CA GLN A 460 -5.30 12.14 -20.79
C GLN A 460 -6.26 11.85 -19.63
N ARG A 461 -7.32 11.11 -19.94
CA ARG A 461 -8.20 10.52 -18.94
C ARG A 461 -8.40 9.05 -19.22
N LYS A 462 -8.23 8.24 -18.17
CA LYS A 462 -8.46 6.80 -18.19
C LYS A 462 -9.33 6.40 -17.01
N ASP A 463 -10.48 5.83 -17.33
CA ASP A 463 -11.40 5.30 -16.34
C ASP A 463 -11.02 3.82 -16.07
N ILE A 464 -10.74 3.45 -14.82
CA ILE A 464 -10.34 2.10 -14.41
C ILE A 464 -11.17 1.69 -13.19
N GLN A 465 -12.06 0.71 -13.36
CA GLN A 465 -12.82 0.07 -12.28
C GLN A 465 -13.41 1.06 -11.25
N GLY A 466 -14.05 2.14 -11.73
CA GLY A 466 -14.68 3.17 -10.89
C GLY A 466 -13.76 4.34 -10.48
N PHE A 467 -12.46 4.26 -10.74
CA PHE A 467 -11.50 5.36 -10.57
C PHE A 467 -11.25 6.09 -11.89
N LYS A 468 -10.88 7.38 -11.79
CA LYS A 468 -10.47 8.19 -12.94
C LYS A 468 -9.02 8.62 -12.76
N VAL A 469 -8.13 8.18 -13.65
CA VAL A 469 -6.76 8.67 -13.73
C VAL A 469 -6.73 9.79 -14.75
N VAL A 470 -6.46 11.01 -14.30
CA VAL A 470 -6.44 12.22 -15.15
C VAL A 470 -5.06 12.86 -15.10
N ALA A 471 -4.41 12.97 -16.27
CA ALA A 471 -3.18 13.73 -16.43
C ALA A 471 -3.55 15.16 -16.85
N THR A 472 -3.11 16.16 -16.08
CA THR A 472 -3.37 17.57 -16.38
C THR A 472 -2.07 18.35 -16.50
N ARG A 473 -2.08 19.35 -17.38
CA ARG A 473 -1.06 20.39 -17.49
C ARG A 473 -1.55 21.65 -16.81
N LYS A 474 -0.66 22.35 -16.10
CA LYS A 474 -0.92 23.65 -15.48
C LYS A 474 0.35 24.51 -15.49
N PRO A 475 0.23 25.85 -15.42
CA PRO A 475 1.40 26.71 -15.26
C PRO A 475 2.01 26.54 -13.86
N PHE A 476 3.31 26.80 -13.74
CA PHE A 476 3.97 26.84 -12.43
C PHE A 476 3.55 28.11 -11.68
N GLY A 477 3.16 27.96 -10.41
CA GLY A 477 2.77 29.07 -9.54
C GLY A 477 3.95 29.81 -8.92
N GLY A 478 5.15 29.24 -8.92
CA GLY A 478 6.32 29.88 -8.34
C GLY A 478 7.65 29.15 -8.57
N ALA A 479 8.76 29.84 -8.29
CA ALA A 479 10.11 29.28 -8.40
C ALA A 479 10.34 28.06 -7.49
N GLN A 480 9.61 27.95 -6.38
CA GLN A 480 9.69 26.82 -5.46
C GLN A 480 9.07 25.54 -6.05
N GLU A 481 7.94 25.66 -6.77
CA GLU A 481 7.30 24.51 -7.44
C GLU A 481 8.22 23.95 -8.53
N LEU A 482 8.89 24.84 -9.26
CA LEU A 482 9.92 24.50 -10.25
C LEU A 482 11.13 23.78 -9.61
N LYS A 483 11.62 24.26 -8.46
CA LYS A 483 12.74 23.65 -7.73
C LYS A 483 12.39 22.23 -7.25
N ASN A 484 11.18 22.04 -6.72
CA ASN A 484 10.72 20.75 -6.21
C ASN A 484 10.62 19.70 -7.34
N MET A 485 10.17 20.11 -8.53
CA MET A 485 10.05 19.21 -9.71
C MET A 485 11.39 18.97 -10.43
N SER A 486 12.31 19.93 -10.38
CA SER A 486 13.60 19.85 -11.10
C SER A 486 14.61 18.90 -10.44
N GLY A 487 14.51 18.66 -9.12
CA GLY A 487 15.51 17.91 -8.36
C GLY A 487 16.91 18.53 -8.30
N ARG A 488 17.11 19.75 -8.83
CA ARG A 488 18.40 20.47 -8.81
C ARG A 488 18.46 21.48 -7.65
N ARG A 489 19.66 21.70 -7.11
CA ARG A 489 19.92 22.65 -6.01
C ARG A 489 19.98 24.12 -6.45
N THR A 490 19.90 24.42 -7.75
CA THR A 490 19.98 25.76 -8.31
C THR A 490 18.76 26.63 -7.98
N ALA A 491 18.99 27.92 -7.73
CA ALA A 491 17.92 28.89 -7.53
C ALA A 491 17.29 29.26 -8.89
N PHE A 492 15.98 29.09 -9.02
CA PHE A 492 15.22 29.45 -10.23
C PHE A 492 14.57 30.84 -10.15
N SER A 493 14.77 31.59 -9.06
CA SER A 493 14.10 32.88 -8.81
C SER A 493 14.39 33.94 -9.89
N THR A 494 15.64 34.04 -10.33
CA THR A 494 16.08 34.99 -11.36
C THR A 494 15.48 34.67 -12.73
N ALA A 495 15.48 33.41 -13.15
CA ALA A 495 14.83 32.98 -14.39
C ALA A 495 13.31 33.13 -14.31
N PHE A 496 12.69 32.69 -13.21
CA PHE A 496 11.23 32.72 -13.01
C PHE A 496 10.64 34.13 -13.01
N SER A 497 11.43 35.16 -12.65
CA SER A 497 11.01 36.57 -12.81
C SER A 497 10.60 36.93 -14.25
N SER A 498 11.09 36.17 -15.25
CA SER A 498 10.73 36.32 -16.65
C SER A 498 9.77 35.24 -17.14
N TYR A 499 9.17 34.43 -16.28
CA TYR A 499 8.28 33.33 -16.68
C TYR A 499 7.09 33.80 -17.54
N SER A 500 6.66 35.05 -17.44
CA SER A 500 5.63 35.64 -18.30
C SER A 500 6.08 35.84 -19.76
N SER A 501 7.38 35.99 -20.02
CA SER A 501 8.00 36.14 -21.35
C SER A 501 8.83 34.89 -21.67
N PRO A 502 8.28 33.92 -22.43
CA PRO A 502 8.91 32.62 -22.65
C PRO A 502 10.34 32.68 -23.19
N TYR A 503 10.62 33.51 -24.19
CA TYR A 503 11.98 33.64 -24.72
C TYR A 503 12.96 34.22 -23.69
N LYS A 504 12.59 35.30 -22.98
CA LYS A 504 13.43 35.88 -21.92
C LYS A 504 13.66 34.90 -20.77
N TYR A 505 12.65 34.11 -20.43
CA TYR A 505 12.78 33.01 -19.47
C TYR A 505 13.81 31.98 -19.93
N LEU A 506 13.76 31.54 -21.19
CA LEU A 506 14.69 30.56 -21.76
C LEU A 506 16.14 31.04 -21.72
N ILE A 507 16.39 32.29 -22.12
CA ILE A 507 17.74 32.89 -22.10
C ILE A 507 18.28 32.97 -20.66
N ARG A 508 17.47 33.46 -19.71
CA ARG A 508 17.87 33.50 -18.29
C ARG A 508 18.05 32.13 -17.66
N ALA A 509 17.28 31.13 -18.08
CA ALA A 509 17.39 29.76 -17.58
C ALA A 509 18.63 29.03 -18.12
N THR A 510 19.11 29.40 -19.30
CA THR A 510 20.31 28.84 -19.94
C THR A 510 21.61 29.60 -19.59
N GLY A 511 21.49 30.72 -18.87
CA GLY A 511 22.64 31.50 -18.39
C GLY A 511 23.32 32.36 -19.47
N ARG A 512 22.69 32.54 -20.64
CA ARG A 512 23.12 33.53 -21.63
C ARG A 512 22.64 34.91 -21.15
N ARG A 513 23.56 35.87 -21.09
CA ARG A 513 23.24 37.28 -20.84
C ARG A 513 22.98 37.94 -22.16
#